data_AF-A0A4U9D8M0-F1
#
_entry.id   AF-A0A4U9D8M0-F1
#
_cell.length_a   1.000
_cell.length_b   1.000
_cell.length_c   1.000
_cell.angle_alpha   90.00
_cell.angle_beta   90.00
_cell.angle_gamma   90.00
#
_symmetry.space_group_name_H-M   'P 1'
#
loop_
_entity.id
_entity.type
_entity.pdbx_description
1 polymer ?
#
loop_
_entity_poly.entity_id
_entity_poly.type
_entity_poly.pdbx_seq_one_letter_code
_entity_poly.pdbx_strand_id
1 'polypeptide(L)'
;MKLYNLKDHNEQVSFGAGRHAGAWQASGAVLPHDLPEFSLTEIDDMLALDFVTRSAKILSAFIAEEIPQAVLQERIGAAFTFPAPVNKVQDDVGCLELFHGPTLAFKDFGGRFMAQMLTHIAGDKPVTILTGPPAIPRGGSPRVLRPAKREGGDSLSARQD
;
A
#
# COMPACT_ATOMS: atom_id res chain seq x y z
N MET A 1 -9.65 4.18 12.84
CA MET A 1 -9.20 5.41 12.12
C MET A 1 -10.38 6.09 11.46
N LYS A 2 -10.44 7.43 11.46
CA LYS A 2 -11.42 8.19 10.66
C LYS A 2 -10.74 8.87 9.48
N LEU A 3 -11.31 8.71 8.30
CA LEU A 3 -10.91 9.37 7.06
C LEU A 3 -12.01 10.34 6.65
N TYR A 4 -11.66 11.50 6.12
CA TYR A 4 -12.62 12.45 5.56
C TYR A 4 -12.35 12.71 4.07
N ASN A 5 -13.41 12.98 3.31
CA ASN A 5 -13.33 13.33 1.90
C ASN A 5 -12.89 14.80 1.73
N LEU A 6 -11.90 15.05 0.88
CA LEU A 6 -11.46 16.43 0.57
C LEU A 6 -12.52 17.30 -0.10
N LYS A 7 -13.52 16.69 -0.76
CA LYS A 7 -14.62 17.44 -1.42
C LYS A 7 -15.79 17.73 -0.48
N ASP A 8 -15.98 16.88 0.53
CA ASP A 8 -17.01 17.05 1.56
C ASP A 8 -16.49 16.51 2.89
N HIS A 9 -16.09 17.41 3.78
CA HIS A 9 -15.50 17.05 5.08
C HIS A 9 -16.50 16.37 6.03
N ASN A 10 -17.80 16.39 5.72
CA ASN A 10 -18.83 15.68 6.50
C ASN A 10 -18.90 14.19 6.16
N GLU A 11 -18.40 13.76 5.00
CA GLU A 11 -18.31 12.35 4.63
C GLU A 11 -17.11 11.71 5.34
N GLN A 12 -17.39 10.97 6.42
CA GLN A 12 -16.38 10.26 7.21
C GLN A 12 -16.50 8.74 7.05
N VAL A 13 -15.37 8.07 6.86
CA VAL A 13 -15.31 6.60 6.72
C VAL A 13 -14.17 6.03 7.57
N SER A 14 -14.32 4.78 8.02
CA SER A 14 -13.23 4.02 8.64
C SER A 14 -12.35 3.32 7.60
N PHE A 15 -11.14 2.92 7.97
CA PHE A 15 -10.18 2.34 7.03
C PHE A 15 -10.67 1.01 6.43
N GLY A 16 -11.40 0.20 7.19
CA GLY A 16 -12.04 -1.04 6.78
C GLY A 16 -13.36 -0.84 6.03
N ALA A 17 -14.16 0.17 6.40
CA ALA A 17 -15.44 0.44 5.72
C ALA A 17 -15.27 1.16 4.37
N GLY A 18 -14.20 1.94 4.19
CA GLY A 18 -13.92 2.71 2.97
C GLY A 18 -13.68 1.89 1.70
N ARG A 19 -13.80 0.55 1.75
CA ARG A 19 -13.57 -0.35 0.61
C ARG A 19 -14.79 -1.16 0.18
N HIS A 20 -15.86 -1.21 0.96
CA HIS A 20 -17.06 -1.96 0.59
C HIS A 20 -18.02 -1.06 -0.21
N ALA A 21 -17.95 -1.21 -1.53
CA ALA A 21 -19.01 -0.88 -2.50
C ALA A 21 -19.53 0.57 -2.51
N GLY A 22 -19.05 1.37 -3.48
CA GLY A 22 -19.82 2.49 -4.04
C GLY A 22 -20.03 3.73 -3.16
N ALA A 23 -19.62 3.72 -1.90
CA ALA A 23 -19.72 4.84 -0.96
C ALA A 23 -18.58 5.87 -1.09
N TRP A 24 -17.97 5.97 -2.26
CA TRP A 24 -17.19 7.14 -2.66
C TRP A 24 -18.09 7.97 -3.57
N GLN A 25 -19.20 8.51 -3.03
CA GLN A 25 -20.12 9.30 -3.87
C GLN A 25 -19.41 10.54 -4.43
N ALA A 26 -18.41 11.05 -3.70
CA ALA A 26 -17.48 12.04 -4.22
C ALA A 26 -16.17 11.35 -4.63
N SER A 27 -15.84 11.48 -5.92
CA SER A 27 -14.57 11.18 -6.59
C SER A 27 -13.37 11.98 -6.04
N GLY A 28 -13.23 12.08 -4.73
CA GLY A 28 -12.21 12.86 -4.02
C GLY A 28 -11.19 11.94 -3.35
N ALA A 29 -9.97 12.44 -3.17
CA ALA A 29 -8.99 11.79 -2.32
C ALA A 29 -9.40 11.95 -0.84
N VAL A 30 -9.05 10.96 -0.03
CA VAL A 30 -9.29 10.99 1.42
C VAL A 30 -8.02 11.19 2.20
N LEU A 31 -8.18 11.84 3.35
CA LEU A 31 -7.12 12.07 4.31
C LEU A 31 -7.51 11.53 5.69
N PRO A 32 -6.52 11.14 6.51
CA PRO A 32 -6.69 10.96 7.94
C PRO A 32 -7.30 12.21 8.58
N HIS A 33 -8.35 12.06 9.38
CA HIS A 33 -8.87 13.15 10.20
C HIS A 33 -7.81 13.65 11.19
N ASP A 34 -7.12 12.71 11.82
CA ASP A 34 -6.05 12.99 12.77
C ASP A 34 -4.71 12.61 12.13
N LEU A 35 -3.74 13.52 12.23
CA LEU A 35 -2.36 13.27 11.86
C LEU A 35 -1.59 12.90 13.14
N PRO A 36 -1.15 11.64 13.30
CA PRO A 36 -0.41 11.24 14.48
C PRO A 36 0.92 12.00 14.54
N GLU A 37 1.24 12.51 15.72
CA GLU A 37 2.51 13.18 15.99
C GLU A 37 3.44 12.22 16.73
N PHE A 38 4.73 12.30 16.42
CA PHE A 38 5.79 11.59 17.12
C PHE A 38 6.71 12.62 17.78
N SER A 39 7.05 12.39 19.05
CA SER A 39 8.08 13.15 19.74
C SER A 39 9.45 12.89 19.13
N LEU A 40 10.41 13.80 19.36
CA LEU A 40 11.79 13.63 18.88
C LEU A 40 12.41 12.32 19.40
N THR A 41 12.15 11.96 20.65
CA THR A 41 12.62 10.70 21.25
C THR A 41 12.03 9.49 20.54
N GLU A 42 10.73 9.50 20.20
CA GLU A 42 10.12 8.40 19.46
C GLU A 42 10.67 8.28 18.04
N ILE A 43 11.02 9.39 17.40
CA ILE A 43 11.66 9.41 16.09
C ILE A 43 13.04 8.78 16.18
N ASP A 44 13.87 9.16 17.15
CA ASP A 44 15.20 8.59 17.35
C ASP A 44 15.13 7.07 17.61
N ASP A 45 14.20 6.65 18.48
CA ASP A 45 13.94 5.23 18.75
C ASP A 45 13.51 4.49 17.48
N MET A 46 12.67 5.11 16.64
CA MET A 46 12.23 4.53 15.37
C MET A 46 13.36 4.39 14.36
N LEU A 47 14.29 5.34 14.30
CA LEU A 47 15.43 5.30 13.39
C LEU A 47 16.38 4.13 13.72
N ALA A 48 16.44 3.70 14.98
CA ALA A 48 17.22 2.54 15.42
C ALA A 48 16.59 1.18 15.05
N LEU A 49 15.28 1.15 14.73
CA LEU A 49 14.57 -0.09 14.36
C LEU A 49 14.88 -0.53 12.93
N ASP A 50 14.70 -1.82 12.61
CA ASP A 50 14.76 -2.30 11.24
C ASP A 50 13.59 -1.75 10.39
N PHE A 51 13.73 -1.82 9.06
CA PHE A 51 12.78 -1.23 8.12
C PHE A 51 11.34 -1.74 8.29
N VAL A 52 11.16 -3.03 8.56
CA VAL A 52 9.82 -3.65 8.69
C VAL A 52 9.18 -3.21 10.00
N THR A 53 9.90 -3.33 11.12
CA THR A 53 9.40 -2.95 12.45
C THR A 53 9.10 -1.46 12.53
N ARG A 54 9.98 -0.61 11.97
CA ARG A 54 9.77 0.83 11.86
C ARG A 54 8.52 1.17 11.05
N SER A 55 8.37 0.56 9.87
CA SER A 55 7.19 0.77 9.01
C SER A 55 5.91 0.34 9.72
N ALA A 56 5.95 -0.77 10.46
CA ALA A 56 4.81 -1.23 11.24
C ALA A 56 4.42 -0.24 12.33
N LYS A 57 5.39 0.34 13.06
CA LYS A 57 5.13 1.36 14.08
C LYS A 57 4.51 2.63 13.47
N ILE A 58 5.06 3.12 12.36
CA ILE A 58 4.53 4.30 11.65
C ILE A 58 3.11 4.06 11.17
N LEU A 59 2.86 2.95 10.46
CA LEU A 59 1.53 2.65 9.94
C LEU A 59 0.53 2.37 11.06
N SER A 60 0.95 1.71 12.14
CA SER A 60 0.10 1.47 13.31
C SER A 60 -0.42 2.77 13.91
N ALA A 61 0.34 3.87 13.89
CA ALA A 61 -0.14 5.16 14.38
C ALA A 61 -1.39 5.67 13.62
N PHE A 62 -1.60 5.22 12.39
CA PHE A 62 -2.80 5.53 11.61
C PHE A 62 -3.89 4.48 11.76
N ILE A 63 -3.55 3.18 11.74
CA ILE A 63 -4.53 2.09 11.58
C ILE A 63 -4.68 1.15 12.80
N ALA A 64 -4.04 1.45 13.95
CA ALA A 64 -3.99 0.57 15.12
C ALA A 64 -5.35 0.09 15.64
N GLU A 65 -6.39 0.92 15.54
CA GLU A 65 -7.74 0.57 16.01
C GLU A 65 -8.40 -0.55 15.17
N GLU A 66 -7.90 -0.80 13.97
CA GLU A 66 -8.53 -1.71 13.00
C GLU A 66 -7.67 -2.94 12.70
N ILE A 67 -6.34 -2.81 12.78
CA ILE A 67 -5.41 -3.92 12.55
C ILE A 67 -4.37 -3.93 13.67
N PRO A 68 -4.26 -5.02 14.45
CA PRO A 68 -3.23 -5.15 15.48
C PRO A 68 -1.82 -5.00 14.91
N GLN A 69 -0.93 -4.33 15.64
CA GLN A 69 0.44 -4.07 15.19
C GLN A 69 1.21 -5.35 14.80
N ALA A 70 1.01 -6.46 15.53
CA ALA A 70 1.66 -7.73 15.21
C ALA A 70 1.25 -8.27 13.82
N VAL A 71 -0.04 -8.18 13.49
CA VAL A 71 -0.57 -8.56 12.17
C VAL A 71 -0.02 -7.60 11.10
N LEU A 72 0.03 -6.32 11.41
CA LEU A 72 0.56 -5.31 10.50
C LEU A 72 2.04 -5.56 10.17
N GLN A 73 2.85 -5.91 11.17
CA GLN A 73 4.26 -6.24 11.01
C GLN A 73 4.46 -7.48 10.12
N GLU A 74 3.67 -8.53 10.32
CA GLU A 74 3.70 -9.73 9.45
C GLU A 74 3.41 -9.37 7.99
N ARG A 75 2.36 -8.58 7.76
CA ARG A 75 1.94 -8.17 6.41
C ARG A 75 2.94 -7.25 5.73
N ILE A 76 3.56 -6.34 6.49
CA ILE A 76 4.64 -5.50 5.99
C ILE A 76 5.87 -6.34 5.65
N GLY A 77 6.22 -7.32 6.49
CA GLY A 77 7.31 -8.26 6.19
C GLY A 77 7.08 -9.01 4.86
N ALA A 78 5.84 -9.40 4.57
CA ALA A 78 5.47 -10.02 3.29
C ALA A 78 5.45 -9.04 2.10
N ALA A 79 5.17 -7.75 2.35
CA ALA A 79 5.14 -6.72 1.31
C ALA A 79 6.55 -6.19 0.97
N PHE A 80 7.34 -5.85 1.98
CA PHE A 80 8.61 -5.14 1.88
C PHE A 80 9.79 -6.11 1.92
N THR A 81 9.82 -7.00 0.93
CA THR A 81 10.84 -8.05 0.79
C THR A 81 12.11 -7.57 0.09
N PHE A 82 12.27 -6.26 -0.09
CA PHE A 82 13.37 -5.63 -0.80
C PHE A 82 13.79 -4.34 -0.07
N PRO A 83 15.07 -3.94 -0.16
CA PRO A 83 15.59 -2.81 0.58
C PRO A 83 15.22 -1.46 -0.09
N ALA A 84 15.40 -0.38 0.67
CA ALA A 84 15.35 1.00 0.19
C ALA A 84 16.64 1.73 0.61
N PRO A 85 17.81 1.38 0.04
CA PRO A 85 19.09 1.93 0.47
C PRO A 85 19.24 3.39 0.05
N VAL A 86 20.00 4.14 0.83
CA VAL A 86 20.47 5.48 0.46
C VAL A 86 21.93 5.38 0.05
N ASN A 87 22.22 5.62 -1.22
CA ASN A 87 23.58 5.59 -1.77
C ASN A 87 24.12 7.01 -1.92
N LYS A 88 25.36 7.23 -1.49
CA LYS A 88 26.03 8.53 -1.63
C LYS A 88 26.31 8.82 -3.11
N VAL A 89 25.93 10.02 -3.57
CA VAL A 89 26.20 10.53 -4.92
C VAL A 89 27.30 11.59 -4.86
N GLN A 90 27.20 12.53 -3.91
CA GLN A 90 28.19 13.57 -3.62
C GLN A 90 28.24 13.79 -2.09
N ASP A 91 29.12 14.68 -1.61
CA ASP A 91 29.31 14.90 -0.17
C ASP A 91 28.02 15.20 0.60
N ASP A 92 27.17 16.06 0.04
CA ASP A 92 25.87 16.42 0.62
C ASP A 92 24.68 15.92 -0.22
N VAL A 93 24.89 14.91 -1.09
CA VAL A 93 23.85 14.38 -1.97
C VAL A 93 23.77 12.85 -1.87
N GLY A 94 22.61 12.36 -1.44
CA GLY A 94 22.27 10.94 -1.42
C GLY A 94 21.12 10.60 -2.38
N CYS A 95 21.15 9.39 -2.94
CA CYS A 95 20.07 8.82 -3.74
C CYS A 95 19.36 7.74 -2.92
N LEU A 96 18.08 7.96 -2.61
CA LEU A 96 17.22 6.93 -2.03
C LEU A 96 16.68 6.03 -3.15
N GLU A 97 17.20 4.81 -3.23
CA GLU A 97 16.86 3.87 -4.29
C GLU A 97 15.57 3.12 -3.95
N LEU A 98 14.49 3.48 -4.61
CA LEU A 98 13.15 2.88 -4.41
C LEU A 98 12.78 1.86 -5.50
N PHE A 99 13.76 1.34 -6.25
CA PHE A 99 13.56 0.49 -7.43
C PHE A 99 14.12 -0.94 -7.27
N HIS A 100 14.39 -1.39 -6.04
CA HIS A 100 14.84 -2.77 -5.77
C HIS A 100 13.70 -3.79 -5.72
N GLY A 101 12.47 -3.36 -5.94
CA GLY A 101 11.30 -4.22 -6.00
C GLY A 101 11.14 -4.95 -7.33
N PRO A 102 10.18 -5.89 -7.41
CA PRO A 102 9.97 -6.76 -8.57
C PRO A 102 9.59 -6.02 -9.87
N THR A 103 9.08 -4.78 -9.79
CA THR A 103 8.73 -3.98 -10.97
C THR A 103 9.74 -2.86 -11.25
N LEU A 104 10.85 -2.82 -10.51
CA LEU A 104 11.89 -1.80 -10.61
C LEU A 104 11.36 -0.38 -10.43
N ALA A 105 10.30 -0.22 -9.61
CA ALA A 105 9.65 1.05 -9.39
C ALA A 105 9.17 1.20 -7.94
N PHE A 106 9.17 2.44 -7.45
CA PHE A 106 8.73 2.76 -6.08
C PHE A 106 7.29 2.32 -5.77
N LYS A 107 6.46 2.10 -6.80
CA LYS A 107 5.07 1.65 -6.65
C LYS A 107 4.99 0.24 -6.05
N ASP A 108 6.09 -0.51 -6.04
CA ASP A 108 6.15 -1.83 -5.41
C ASP A 108 5.83 -1.78 -3.91
N PHE A 109 6.27 -0.74 -3.19
CA PHE A 109 5.96 -0.61 -1.75
C PHE A 109 4.44 -0.49 -1.52
N GLY A 110 3.82 0.54 -2.11
CA GLY A 110 2.38 0.80 -1.94
C GLY A 110 1.50 -0.31 -2.51
N GLY A 111 1.81 -0.79 -3.72
CA GLY A 111 1.01 -1.81 -4.41
C GLY A 111 1.01 -3.16 -3.66
N ARG A 112 2.18 -3.60 -3.17
CA ARG A 112 2.29 -4.85 -2.42
C ARG A 112 1.67 -4.74 -1.03
N PHE A 113 1.86 -3.61 -0.34
CA PHE A 113 1.19 -3.36 0.94
C PHE A 113 -0.33 -3.35 0.77
N MET A 114 -0.84 -2.66 -0.24
CA MET A 114 -2.28 -2.64 -0.56
C MET A 114 -2.82 -4.05 -0.83
N ALA A 115 -2.09 -4.89 -1.58
CA ALA A 115 -2.48 -6.27 -1.83
C ALA A 115 -2.56 -7.10 -0.54
N GLN A 116 -1.60 -6.95 0.38
CA GLN A 116 -1.62 -7.61 1.69
C GLN A 116 -2.81 -7.16 2.55
N MET A 117 -3.09 -5.86 2.59
CA MET A 117 -4.21 -5.29 3.34
C MET A 117 -5.56 -5.67 2.74
N LEU A 118 -5.68 -5.72 1.41
CA LEU A 118 -6.90 -6.12 0.75
C LEU A 118 -7.22 -7.58 1.02
N THR A 119 -6.21 -8.46 0.94
CA THR A 119 -6.35 -9.89 1.27
C THR A 119 -6.79 -10.07 2.73
N HIS A 120 -6.21 -9.30 3.65
CA HIS A 120 -6.56 -9.36 5.07
C HIS A 120 -8.01 -8.92 5.35
N ILE A 121 -8.47 -7.81 4.75
CA ILE A 121 -9.80 -7.25 5.03
C ILE A 121 -10.91 -7.92 4.21
N ALA A 122 -10.67 -8.25 2.94
CA ALA A 122 -11.69 -8.85 2.08
C ALA A 122 -11.85 -10.36 2.32
N GLY A 123 -10.83 -11.02 2.89
CA GLY A 123 -10.80 -12.49 3.03
C GLY A 123 -10.97 -13.15 1.66
N ASP A 124 -11.89 -14.12 1.57
CA ASP A 124 -12.18 -14.87 0.34
C ASP A 124 -13.18 -14.17 -0.60
N LYS A 125 -13.59 -12.93 -0.30
CA LYS A 125 -14.55 -12.21 -1.15
C LYS A 125 -13.90 -11.84 -2.49
N PRO A 126 -14.57 -12.08 -3.64
CA PRO A 126 -14.08 -11.62 -4.92
C PRO A 126 -13.91 -10.09 -4.96
N VAL A 127 -12.70 -9.62 -5.29
CA VAL A 127 -12.42 -8.19 -5.50
C VAL A 127 -11.91 -7.96 -6.92
N THR A 128 -12.47 -6.97 -7.59
CA THR A 128 -11.97 -6.48 -8.89
C THR A 128 -11.25 -5.15 -8.66
N ILE A 129 -9.96 -5.09 -8.98
CA ILE A 129 -9.15 -3.88 -8.86
C ILE A 129 -9.09 -3.20 -10.23
N LEU A 130 -9.66 -2.01 -10.33
CA LEU A 130 -9.56 -1.16 -11.53
C LEU A 130 -8.48 -0.10 -11.30
N THR A 131 -7.45 -0.09 -12.15
CA THR A 131 -6.37 0.92 -12.12
C THR A 131 -6.20 1.53 -13.51
N GLY A 132 -6.01 2.85 -13.57
CA GLY A 132 -5.63 3.54 -14.80
C GLY A 132 -4.14 3.33 -15.13
N PRO A 133 -3.73 3.43 -16.41
CA PRO A 133 -2.32 3.43 -16.75
C PRO A 133 -1.64 4.63 -16.06
N PRO A 134 -0.39 4.49 -15.58
CA PRO A 134 0.35 5.62 -15.05
C PRO A 134 0.42 6.70 -16.13
N ALA A 135 0.33 7.97 -15.74
CA ALA A 135 0.61 9.11 -16.61
C ALA A 135 2.11 9.17 -16.97
N ILE A 136 2.58 8.14 -17.65
CA ILE A 136 3.76 8.15 -18.50
C ILE A 136 3.17 8.16 -19.90
N PRO A 137 3.55 9.09 -20.80
CA PRO A 137 3.01 9.12 -22.15
C PRO A 137 3.56 7.92 -22.95
N ARG A 138 3.00 6.74 -22.71
CA ARG A 138 3.08 5.56 -23.58
C ARG A 138 1.70 4.95 -23.58
N GLY A 139 1.04 4.97 -24.74
CA GLY A 139 -0.34 4.52 -24.93
C GLY A 139 -0.53 3.03 -24.62
N GLY A 140 -0.76 2.71 -23.36
CA GLY A 140 -1.06 1.37 -22.88
C GLY A 140 -2.50 1.27 -22.38
N SER A 141 -3.26 0.31 -22.91
CA SER A 141 -4.62 -0.01 -22.50
C SER A 141 -4.71 -0.43 -21.02
N PRO A 142 -5.87 -0.23 -20.35
CA PRO A 142 -6.08 -0.62 -18.95
C PRO A 142 -5.80 -2.12 -18.72
N ARG A 143 -5.15 -2.46 -17.60
CA ARG A 143 -4.92 -3.86 -17.20
C ARG A 143 -5.88 -4.25 -16.08
N VAL A 144 -6.61 -5.35 -16.28
CA VAL A 144 -7.38 -6.02 -15.23
C VAL A 144 -6.51 -7.11 -14.61
N LEU A 145 -6.16 -6.98 -13.34
CA LEU A 145 -5.52 -8.04 -12.57
C LEU A 145 -6.60 -8.85 -11.86
N ARG A 146 -6.75 -10.13 -12.21
CA ARG A 146 -7.55 -11.09 -11.44
C ARG A 146 -6.63 -11.81 -10.46
N PRO A 147 -7.04 -12.03 -9.19
CA PRO A 147 -6.31 -12.91 -8.30
C PRO A 147 -6.26 -14.32 -8.91
N ALA A 148 -5.08 -14.93 -8.89
CA ALA A 148 -4.86 -16.27 -9.43
C ALA A 148 -5.70 -17.28 -8.63
N LYS A 149 -6.65 -17.94 -9.30
CA LYS A 149 -7.20 -19.20 -8.79
C LYS A 149 -6.08 -20.22 -8.74
N ARG A 150 -5.86 -20.84 -7.58
CA ARG A 150 -5.16 -22.13 -7.53
C ARG A 150 -6.13 -23.18 -8.06
N GLU A 151 -6.01 -23.52 -9.34
CA GLU A 151 -6.54 -24.78 -9.88
C GLU A 151 -5.35 -25.57 -10.41
N GLY A 152 -5.18 -26.78 -9.87
CA GLY A 152 -4.10 -27.68 -10.23
C GLY A 152 -4.27 -28.23 -11.64
N GLY A 153 -3.14 -28.57 -12.25
CA GLY A 153 -3.01 -29.51 -13.37
C GLY A 153 -3.94 -29.30 -14.56
N ASP A 154 -3.50 -28.54 -15.56
CA ASP A 154 -3.15 -29.10 -16.87
C ASP A 154 -2.81 -28.00 -17.87
N SER A 155 -1.90 -28.35 -18.78
CA SER A 155 -1.44 -27.58 -19.93
C SER A 155 -2.56 -27.03 -20.81
N LEU A 156 -2.40 -25.80 -21.34
CA LEU A 156 -2.32 -25.51 -22.79
C LEU A 156 -2.45 -24.02 -23.17
N SER A 157 -1.53 -23.62 -24.06
CA SER A 157 -1.60 -22.64 -25.16
C SER A 157 -2.16 -21.22 -24.95
N ALA A 158 -1.26 -20.25 -25.16
CA ALA A 158 -1.59 -18.87 -25.48
C ALA A 158 -2.37 -18.77 -26.82
N ARG A 159 -3.43 -17.96 -26.86
CA ARG A 159 -3.93 -17.35 -28.09
C ARG A 159 -3.80 -15.83 -27.97
N GLN A 160 -3.15 -15.24 -28.97
CA GLN A 160 -3.13 -13.82 -29.25
C GLN A 160 -4.47 -13.43 -29.90
N ASP A 161 -5.03 -12.30 -29.48
CA ASP A 161 -5.65 -11.29 -30.33
C ASP A 161 -5.35 -9.92 -29.70
#